data_AF-A0A9E2CLA8-F1
#
_entry.id   AF-A0A9E2CLA8-F1
#
_cell.length_a   1.000
_cell.length_b   1.000
_cell.length_c   1.000
_cell.angle_alpha   90.00
_cell.angle_beta   90.00
_cell.angle_gamma   90.00
#
_symmetry.space_group_name_H-M   'P 1'
#
loop_
_entity.id
_entity.type
_entity.pdbx_description
1 polymer ?
#
loop_
_entity_poly.entity_id
_entity_poly.type
_entity_poly.pdbx_seq_one_letter_code
_entity_poly.pdbx_strand_id
1 'polypeptide(L)' 'MHSSPPEVLRCAALKASALEVWVAARGMQLHWVAADTAIPGSYWGDEEAGLIGDRLHVRPDTPVHSLLHELAHWLCM' A
#
# COMPACT_ATOMS: atom_id res chain seq x y z
N MET A 1 23.39 -13.76 12.31
CA MET A 1 23.30 -12.30 12.17
C MET A 1 21.96 -12.01 11.53
N HIS A 2 20.95 -11.59 12.30
CA HIS A 2 19.70 -11.13 11.71
C HIS A 2 19.92 -9.69 11.28
N SER A 3 20.08 -9.47 9.98
CA SER A 3 20.09 -8.14 9.39
C SER A 3 18.80 -7.44 9.81
N SER A 4 18.88 -6.25 10.38
CA SER A 4 17.69 -5.42 10.56
C SER A 4 17.00 -5.26 9.21
N PRO A 5 15.65 -5.29 9.13
CA PRO A 5 14.96 -5.04 7.89
C PRO A 5 15.40 -3.67 7.33
N PRO A 6 15.46 -3.51 6.00
CA PRO A 6 15.86 -2.25 5.39
C PRO A 6 14.98 -1.11 5.89
N GLU A 7 15.60 0.02 6.20
CA GLU A 7 14.88 1.22 6.63
C GLU A 7 14.14 1.81 5.43
N VAL A 8 12.83 1.57 5.38
CA VAL A 8 11.94 2.08 4.34
C VAL A 8 10.78 2.84 4.97
N LEU A 9 10.28 3.86 4.27
CA LEU A 9 9.11 4.60 4.72
C LEU A 9 7.86 3.70 4.61
N ARG A 10 7.22 3.47 5.76
CA ARG A 10 6.01 2.65 5.89
C ARG A 10 4.75 3.51 5.83
N CYS A 11 3.65 2.96 5.34
CA CYS A 11 2.38 3.68 5.24
C CYS A 11 1.89 4.21 6.61
N ALA A 12 2.15 3.48 7.70
CA ALA A 12 1.83 3.93 9.06
C ALA A 12 2.58 5.20 9.51
N ALA A 13 3.69 5.56 8.87
CA ALA A 13 4.42 6.79 9.16
C ALA A 13 3.76 8.03 8.51
N LEU A 14 2.78 7.84 7.63
CA LEU A 14 2.03 8.91 6.97
C LEU A 14 0.68 9.12 7.67
N LYS A 15 0.13 10.33 7.52
CA LYS A 15 -1.23 10.61 7.99
C LYS A 15 -2.25 9.87 7.12
N ALA A 16 -2.92 8.87 7.69
CA ALA A 16 -3.89 8.03 6.97
C ALA A 16 -4.91 8.84 6.15
N SER A 17 -5.54 9.84 6.76
CA SER A 17 -6.54 10.67 6.07
C SER A 17 -5.98 11.45 4.87
N ALA A 18 -4.70 11.86 4.92
CA ALA A 18 -4.08 12.57 3.82
C ALA A 18 -3.80 11.62 2.65
N LEU A 19 -3.37 10.39 2.96
CA LEU A 19 -3.14 9.34 1.99
C LEU A 19 -4.46 8.92 1.32
N GLU A 20 -5.52 8.74 2.09
CA GLU A 20 -6.87 8.44 1.59
C GLU A 20 -7.38 9.52 0.63
N VAL A 21 -7.31 10.80 1.01
CA VAL A 21 -7.72 11.92 0.15
C VAL A 21 -6.89 11.96 -1.13
N TRP A 22 -5.58 11.72 -1.02
CA TRP A 22 -4.67 11.76 -2.15
C TRP A 22 -4.93 10.61 -3.14
N VAL A 23 -5.18 9.39 -2.65
CA VAL A 23 -5.57 8.24 -3.48
C VAL A 23 -6.94 8.46 -4.12
N ALA A 24 -7.91 8.98 -3.35
CA ALA A 24 -9.24 9.33 -3.87
C ALA A 24 -9.19 10.36 -5.00
N ALA A 25 -8.31 11.36 -4.91
CA ALA A 25 -8.12 12.35 -5.96
C ALA A 25 -7.60 11.76 -7.30
N ARG A 26 -7.17 10.50 -7.32
CA ARG A 26 -6.70 9.76 -8.50
C ARG A 26 -7.73 8.75 -9.01
N GLY A 27 -8.95 8.78 -8.48
CA GLY A 27 -10.05 7.89 -8.89
C GLY A 27 -9.99 6.50 -8.27
N MET A 28 -9.28 6.32 -7.15
CA MET A 28 -9.16 5.05 -6.44
C MET A 28 -9.68 5.12 -5.01
N GLN A 29 -9.88 3.97 -4.39
CA GLN A 29 -10.21 3.83 -2.98
C GLN A 29 -9.02 3.21 -2.24
N LEU A 30 -8.56 3.84 -1.16
CA LEU A 30 -7.58 3.24 -0.27
C LEU A 30 -8.29 2.32 0.74
N HIS A 31 -7.85 1.07 0.84
CA HIS A 31 -8.39 0.07 1.75
C HIS A 31 -7.30 -0.38 2.74
N TRP A 32 -7.45 0.02 4.00
CA TRP A 32 -6.56 -0.43 5.07
C TRP A 32 -6.89 -1.87 5.48
N VAL A 33 -5.87 -2.70 5.40
CA VAL A 33 -5.85 -4.10 5.81
C VAL A 33 -5.35 -4.16 7.25
N ALA A 34 -5.96 -5.01 8.08
CA ALA A 34 -5.55 -5.19 9.46
C ALA A 34 -4.11 -5.74 9.53
N ALA A 35 -3.39 -5.41 10.60
CA ALA A 35 -2.09 -6.02 10.87
C ALA A 35 -2.20 -7.56 10.86
N ASP A 36 -1.13 -8.23 10.43
CA ASP A 36 -1.03 -9.70 10.36
C ASP A 36 -2.07 -10.40 9.47
N THR A 37 -2.77 -9.66 8.61
CA THR A 37 -3.68 -10.24 7.61
C THR A 37 -3.09 -10.13 6.21
N ALA A 38 -3.37 -11.13 5.37
CA ALA A 38 -2.93 -11.13 3.98
C ALA A 38 -3.55 -9.96 3.20
N ILE A 39 -2.73 -9.26 2.42
CA ILE A 39 -3.16 -8.10 1.62
C ILE A 39 -3.82 -8.62 0.32
N PRO A 40 -5.13 -8.36 0.09
CA PRO A 40 -5.82 -8.80 -1.12
C PRO A 40 -5.20 -8.18 -2.38
N GLY A 41 -5.01 -8.99 -3.42
CA GLY A 41 -4.46 -8.52 -4.70
C GLY A 41 -2.95 -8.27 -4.72
N SER A 42 -2.25 -8.54 -3.62
CA SER A 42 -0.79 -8.53 -3.59
C SER A 42 -0.23 -9.72 -4.39
N TYR A 43 0.65 -9.45 -5.36
CA TYR A 43 1.24 -10.48 -6.21
C TYR A 43 2.38 -11.22 -5.51
N TRP A 44 3.21 -10.51 -4.76
CA TRP A 44 4.38 -11.05 -4.06
C TRP A 44 4.09 -11.45 -2.62
N GLY A 45 2.97 -11.00 -2.05
CA GLY A 45 2.58 -11.28 -0.66
C GLY A 45 3.22 -10.33 0.35
N ASP A 46 3.38 -10.83 1.58
CA ASP A 46 3.96 -10.12 2.72
C ASP A 46 3.35 -8.74 3.00
N GLU A 47 4.17 -7.69 2.90
CA GLU A 47 3.86 -6.29 3.16
C GLU A 47 3.54 -5.51 1.87
N GLU A 48 3.64 -6.14 0.70
CA GLU A 48 3.41 -5.47 -0.59
C GLU A 48 1.94 -5.11 -0.78
N ALA A 49 1.70 -3.90 -1.31
CA ALA A 49 0.37 -3.40 -1.64
C ALA A 49 -0.31 -4.31 -2.66
N GLY A 50 -1.63 -4.28 -2.67
CA GLY A 50 -2.44 -5.03 -3.63
C GLY A 50 -3.41 -4.13 -4.38
N LEU A 51 -3.67 -4.46 -5.65
CA LEU A 51 -4.59 -3.75 -6.52
C LEU A 51 -5.71 -4.67 -6.99
N ILE A 52 -6.96 -4.29 -6.72
CA ILE A 52 -8.15 -4.99 -7.22
C ILE A 52 -9.15 -3.95 -7.75
N GLY A 53 -9.29 -3.84 -9.07
CA GLY A 53 -10.12 -2.81 -9.67
C GLY A 53 -9.64 -1.41 -9.29
N ASP A 54 -10.53 -0.58 -8.74
CA ASP A 54 -10.21 0.77 -8.24
C ASP A 54 -9.72 0.78 -6.78
N ARG A 55 -9.48 -0.39 -6.17
CA ARG A 55 -9.13 -0.52 -4.75
C ARG A 55 -7.66 -0.81 -4.56
N LEU A 56 -7.00 0.06 -3.80
CA LEU A 56 -5.62 -0.07 -3.39
C LEU A 56 -5.58 -0.57 -1.93
N HIS A 57 -5.16 -1.81 -1.73
CA HIS A 57 -5.07 -2.47 -0.45
C HIS A 57 -3.68 -2.28 0.17
N VAL A 58 -3.64 -1.78 1.40
CA VAL A 58 -2.39 -1.51 2.14
C VAL A 58 -2.53 -1.93 3.59
N ARG A 59 -1.44 -2.39 4.21
CA ARG A 59 -1.35 -2.69 5.64
C ARG A 59 -0.46 -1.63 6.32
N PRO A 60 -0.51 -1.41 7.64
CA PRO A 60 0.35 -0.42 8.31
C PRO A 60 1.85 -0.53 7.99
N ASP A 61 2.35 -1.75 7.82
CA ASP A 61 3.73 -2.09 7.44
C ASP A 61 3.98 -2.08 5.92
N THR A 62 3.00 -1.76 5.08
CA THR A 62 3.22 -1.67 3.63
C THR A 62 4.23 -0.58 3.32
N PRO A 63 5.31 -0.88 2.55
CA PRO A 63 6.23 0.14 2.09
C PRO A 63 5.51 1.16 1.18
N VAL A 64 5.80 2.44 1.35
CA VAL A 64 5.19 3.50 0.53
C VAL A 64 5.51 3.32 -0.96
N HIS A 65 6.69 2.80 -1.31
CA HIS A 65 7.04 2.55 -2.71
C HIS A 65 6.16 1.46 -3.34
N SER A 66 5.72 0.46 -2.56
CA SER A 66 4.81 -0.58 -3.02
C SER A 66 3.42 -0.01 -3.33
N LEU A 67 2.90 0.84 -2.43
CA LEU A 67 1.67 1.62 -2.69
C LEU A 67 1.78 2.44 -3.98
N LEU A 68 2.90 3.16 -4.16
CA LEU A 68 3.14 3.98 -5.34
C LEU A 68 3.26 3.15 -6.64
N HIS A 69 3.80 1.94 -6.55
CA HIS A 69 3.88 1.02 -7.68
C HIS A 69 2.48 0.62 -8.17
N GLU A 70 1.62 0.17 -7.28
CA GLU A 70 0.25 -0.22 -7.63
C GLU A 70 -0.58 0.98 -8.12
N LEU A 71 -0.39 2.15 -7.53
CA LEU A 71 -1.01 3.37 -8.02
C LEU A 71 -0.54 3.75 -9.43
N ALA A 72 0.72 3.49 -9.77
CA ALA A 72 1.24 3.73 -11.10
C ALA A 72 0.62 2.78 -12.13
N HIS A 73 0.36 1.52 -11.75
CA HIS A 73 -0.41 0.61 -12.61
C HIS A 73 -1.78 1.19 -12.94
N TRP A 74 -2.52 1.71 -11.94
CA TRP A 74 -3.82 2.33 -12.17
C TRP A 74 -3.76 3.57 -13.07
N LEU A 75 -2.76 4.43 -12.89
CA LEU A 75 -2.68 5.70 -13.61
C LEU A 75 -2.12 5.58 -15.03
N CYS A 76 -1.32 4.56 -15.31
CA CYS A 76 -0.53 4.49 -16.54
C CYS A 76 -0.90 3.32 -17.46
N MET A 77 -1.70 2.36 -17.00
CA MET A 77 -2.15 1.19 -17.76
C MET A 77 -3.66 1.21 -17.93
#